data_AF-M5C1H1-F1
#
_entry.id   AF-M5C1H1-F1
#
_cell.length_a   1.000
_cell.length_b   1.000
_cell.length_c   1.000
_cell.angle_alpha   90.00
_cell.angle_beta   90.00
_cell.angle_gamma   90.00
#
_symmetry.space_group_name_H-M   'P 1'
#
loop_
_entity.id
_entity.type
_entity.pdbx_description
1 polymer ?
#
loop_
_entity_poly.entity_id
_entity_poly.type
_entity_poly.pdbx_seq_one_letter_code
_entity_poly.pdbx_strand_id
1 'polypeptide(L)'
;MDIDERVRQLLNLINKVSASGIPEDAEENGNPSEETVAELREAARNSNVLLKNDANVLPLNLSKLNSIAVIGPNADAPVFSGGGSANLRPYQHTTALEGIRNAVKNEGSEVKIQHVIGARSHKLVPLLGTKQLKTKEGRPGFDIEWFHQDPVKNPNAERVHYTHGTHSSMWFIDNLPEDLNPRCWATITAIYTPEFSGEHEFGVSADGLVDMYLGGTKIIDNSTNPTPGSAFFGTGTTEVLATTSLEANKPVRIVLQYASALLARDKGVPESEFASLVDSRGGCRFGGGPTFTVDEGIQAAVQAARAADAAVLVIGLNNDWESEGHDRIDMSLPGATNQLVSAVLEANKQTAIVVISGTPVAMPWASTASTVIQSFYGGDVLQRDEDAPSYLNFPGENGRIVYAEGVFVGYRHYEKFKKDVLFPFGHGLSYTRFDYQSITLSGSIGDNSTVHINVTLQNIGPVPGREAVQIYVRDVVSRLDRPIKELKGFAKTKLIEPGETETIEIVLDRYAFAYFDEWAGPDGKDGEGRWVAEKGEFQIIAAASSEDERLWAKICLDESFEWL
;
A
#
# COMPACT_ATOMS: atom_id res chain seq x y z
N MET A 1 16.97 17.58 -36.71
CA MET A 1 16.26 18.57 -35.85
C MET A 1 15.86 17.94 -34.52
N ASP A 2 15.60 16.64 -34.48
CA ASP A 2 15.11 15.97 -33.27
C ASP A 2 16.17 15.76 -32.17
N ILE A 3 17.42 15.41 -32.51
CA ILE A 3 18.47 15.18 -31.49
C ILE A 3 18.79 16.47 -30.73
N ASP A 4 19.03 17.58 -31.42
CA ASP A 4 19.35 18.86 -30.78
C ASP A 4 18.24 19.32 -29.84
N GLU A 5 16.98 19.08 -30.20
CA GLU A 5 15.84 19.40 -29.34
C GLU A 5 15.78 18.50 -28.10
N ARG A 6 16.04 17.18 -28.25
CA ARG A 6 16.13 16.28 -27.09
C ARG A 6 17.29 16.66 -26.16
N VAL A 7 18.46 16.96 -26.72
CA VAL A 7 19.63 17.42 -25.97
C VAL A 7 19.31 18.74 -25.26
N ARG A 8 18.62 19.67 -25.92
CA ARG A 8 18.19 20.93 -25.29
C ARG A 8 17.30 20.70 -24.07
N GLN A 9 16.33 19.78 -24.14
CA GLN A 9 15.48 19.45 -22.98
C GLN A 9 16.28 18.81 -21.84
N LEU A 10 17.23 17.91 -22.15
CA LEU A 10 18.13 17.33 -21.15
C LEU A 10 19.00 18.42 -20.47
N LEU A 11 19.60 19.31 -21.26
CA LEU A 11 20.41 20.41 -20.75
C LEU A 11 19.58 21.37 -19.90
N ASN A 12 18.31 21.62 -20.24
CA ASN A 12 17.41 22.42 -19.39
C ASN A 12 17.19 21.76 -18.03
N LEU A 13 17.02 20.43 -17.99
CA LEU A 13 16.91 19.69 -16.74
C LEU A 13 18.21 19.76 -15.94
N ILE A 14 19.36 19.52 -16.59
CA ILE A 14 20.68 19.61 -15.95
C ILE A 14 20.87 21.00 -15.33
N ASN A 15 20.61 22.08 -16.09
CA ASN A 15 20.71 23.45 -15.60
C ASN A 15 19.80 23.72 -14.40
N LYS A 16 18.58 23.15 -14.39
CA LYS A 16 17.65 23.25 -13.25
C LYS A 16 18.18 22.52 -12.03
N VAL A 17 18.73 21.31 -12.19
CA VAL A 17 19.25 20.47 -11.10
C VAL A 17 20.56 21.00 -10.55
N SER A 18 21.46 21.54 -11.39
CA SER A 18 22.71 22.16 -10.94
C SER A 18 22.49 23.31 -9.96
N ALA A 19 21.33 23.98 -10.00
CA ALA A 19 20.97 25.01 -9.04
C ALA A 19 20.72 24.49 -7.61
N SER A 20 20.58 23.16 -7.42
CA SER A 20 20.48 22.54 -6.08
C SER A 20 21.81 22.58 -5.32
N GLY A 21 22.95 22.71 -6.01
CA GLY A 21 24.28 22.65 -5.41
C GLY A 21 24.72 21.27 -4.92
N ILE A 22 23.94 20.21 -5.21
CA ILE A 22 24.32 18.82 -4.91
C ILE A 22 25.50 18.44 -5.83
N PRO A 23 26.65 17.99 -5.28
CA PRO A 23 27.78 17.54 -6.07
C PRO A 23 27.43 16.31 -6.92
N GLU A 24 28.14 16.15 -8.04
CA GLU A 24 28.17 14.87 -8.76
C GLU A 24 28.71 13.77 -7.82
N ASP A 25 28.12 12.57 -7.91
CA ASP A 25 28.44 11.42 -7.06
C ASP A 25 28.35 11.67 -5.55
N ALA A 26 27.49 12.60 -5.12
CA ALA A 26 27.23 12.82 -3.71
C ALA A 26 26.72 11.53 -3.04
N GLU A 27 27.30 11.18 -1.88
CA GLU A 27 26.90 10.00 -1.12
C GLU A 27 25.44 10.12 -0.66
N GLU A 28 24.66 9.07 -0.92
CA GLU A 28 23.32 8.95 -0.36
C GLU A 28 23.44 8.75 1.16
N ASN A 29 22.91 9.70 1.94
CA ASN A 29 22.90 9.63 3.39
C ASN A 29 21.46 9.53 3.93
N GLY A 30 21.33 8.94 5.13
CA GLY A 30 20.06 8.41 5.58
C GLY A 30 19.78 8.51 7.08
N ASN A 31 19.85 9.72 7.64
CA ASN A 31 19.49 9.98 9.03
C ASN A 31 18.36 11.01 9.10
N PRO A 32 17.08 10.57 9.11
CA PRO A 32 15.96 11.50 9.15
C PRO A 32 15.98 12.27 10.47
N SER A 33 15.72 13.57 10.42
CA SER A 33 15.55 14.38 11.63
C SER A 33 14.27 13.99 12.36
N GLU A 34 14.17 14.28 13.66
CA GLU A 34 12.94 14.07 14.43
C GLU A 34 11.74 14.82 13.82
N GLU A 35 11.98 15.98 13.20
CA GLU A 35 11.00 16.78 12.48
C GLU A 35 10.44 16.03 11.26
N THR A 36 11.31 15.51 10.39
CA THR A 36 10.89 14.69 9.23
C THR A 36 10.08 13.48 9.67
N VAL A 37 10.48 12.82 10.76
CA VAL A 37 9.75 11.68 11.33
C VAL A 37 8.36 12.08 11.81
N ALA A 38 8.24 13.24 12.46
CA ALA A 38 6.96 13.77 12.92
C ALA A 38 6.03 14.14 11.76
N GLU A 39 6.56 14.74 10.69
CA GLU A 39 5.82 15.06 9.47
C GLU A 39 5.32 13.79 8.76
N LEU A 40 6.17 12.78 8.59
CA LEU A 40 5.78 11.49 8.00
C LEU A 40 4.69 10.79 8.83
N ARG A 41 4.81 10.84 10.17
CA ARG A 41 3.78 10.31 11.07
C ARG A 41 2.47 11.09 10.93
N GLU A 42 2.52 12.41 10.78
CA GLU A 42 1.34 13.24 10.59
C GLU A 42 0.68 13.00 9.23
N ALA A 43 1.46 12.85 8.16
CA ALA A 43 0.95 12.44 6.86
C ALA A 43 0.25 11.08 6.94
N ALA A 44 0.91 10.08 7.53
CA ALA A 44 0.33 8.75 7.72
C ALA A 44 -0.96 8.79 8.57
N ARG A 45 -1.01 9.60 9.63
CA ARG A 45 -2.23 9.80 10.43
C ARG A 45 -3.37 10.36 9.58
N ASN A 46 -3.09 11.38 8.77
CA ASN A 46 -4.08 12.05 7.92
C ASN A 46 -4.53 11.21 6.73
N SER A 47 -3.82 10.14 6.39
CA SER A 47 -4.21 9.19 5.35
C SER A 47 -5.23 8.17 5.82
N ASN A 48 -5.34 7.87 7.12
CA ASN A 48 -6.29 6.86 7.59
C ASN A 48 -7.74 7.28 7.35
N VAL A 49 -8.59 6.33 6.97
CA VAL A 49 -10.02 6.54 6.77
C VAL A 49 -10.81 5.67 7.74
N LEU A 50 -11.61 6.30 8.60
CA LEU A 50 -12.58 5.60 9.44
C LEU A 50 -13.81 5.27 8.58
N LEU A 51 -13.93 4.00 8.18
CA LEU A 51 -15.00 3.55 7.29
C LEU A 51 -16.31 3.31 8.04
N LYS A 52 -16.23 2.70 9.23
CA LYS A 52 -17.38 2.43 10.12
C LYS A 52 -17.02 2.66 11.58
N ASN A 53 -17.98 3.09 12.39
CA ASN A 53 -17.85 3.15 13.85
C ASN A 53 -19.20 3.11 14.59
N ASP A 54 -20.11 2.23 14.15
CA ASP A 54 -21.52 2.21 14.57
C ASP A 54 -21.69 1.92 16.07
N ALA A 55 -20.76 1.15 16.65
CA ALA A 55 -20.78 0.77 18.06
C ALA A 55 -19.97 1.72 18.96
N ASN A 56 -19.36 2.78 18.42
CA ASN A 56 -18.46 3.69 19.14
C ASN A 56 -17.34 2.93 19.89
N VAL A 57 -16.78 1.88 19.27
CA VAL A 57 -15.58 1.18 19.79
C VAL A 57 -14.41 2.16 19.82
N LEU A 58 -14.32 3.02 18.80
CA LEU A 58 -13.30 4.05 18.69
C LEU A 58 -13.83 5.44 19.06
N PRO A 59 -12.98 6.30 19.66
CA PRO A 59 -11.61 6.01 20.11
C PRO A 59 -11.58 5.04 21.30
N LEU A 60 -10.56 4.18 21.38
CA LEU A 60 -10.43 3.25 22.51
C LEU A 60 -10.25 4.04 23.81
N ASN A 61 -11.07 3.74 24.82
CA ASN A 61 -10.96 4.35 26.13
C ASN A 61 -10.10 3.49 27.06
N LEU A 62 -8.79 3.75 27.09
CA LEU A 62 -7.83 2.97 27.88
C LEU A 62 -8.13 2.96 29.38
N SER A 63 -8.81 3.98 29.93
CA SER A 63 -9.19 4.01 31.35
C SER A 63 -10.27 2.99 31.73
N LYS A 64 -10.96 2.41 30.73
CA LYS A 64 -12.02 1.41 30.91
C LYS A 64 -11.59 0.00 30.51
N LEU A 65 -10.36 -0.17 30.03
CA LEU A 65 -9.85 -1.45 29.57
C LEU A 65 -8.78 -1.94 30.56
N ASN A 66 -8.75 -3.25 30.78
CA ASN A 66 -7.63 -3.93 31.45
C ASN A 66 -6.76 -4.67 30.43
N SER A 67 -7.32 -5.01 29.27
CA SER A 67 -6.69 -5.88 28.28
C SER A 67 -7.15 -5.60 26.86
N ILE A 68 -6.22 -5.69 25.90
CA ILE A 68 -6.49 -5.64 24.46
C ILE A 68 -5.83 -6.83 23.79
N ALA A 69 -6.59 -7.54 22.96
CA ALA A 69 -6.07 -8.55 22.05
C ALA A 69 -5.76 -7.89 20.69
N VAL A 70 -4.49 -7.80 20.32
CA VAL A 70 -4.07 -7.40 18.98
C VAL A 70 -3.93 -8.67 18.15
N ILE A 71 -4.78 -8.82 17.14
CA ILE A 71 -4.93 -10.04 16.37
C ILE A 71 -4.63 -9.76 14.90
N GLY A 72 -4.07 -10.72 14.19
CA GLY A 72 -4.06 -10.73 12.73
C GLY A 72 -2.66 -10.72 12.12
N PRO A 73 -2.53 -11.19 10.87
CA PRO A 73 -1.24 -11.36 10.22
C PRO A 73 -0.48 -10.06 9.98
N ASN A 74 -1.19 -8.93 9.85
CA ASN A 74 -0.57 -7.63 9.62
C ASN A 74 -0.28 -6.86 10.91
N ALA A 75 -0.61 -7.42 12.08
CA ALA A 75 -0.42 -6.73 13.35
C ALA A 75 1.05 -6.42 13.62
N ASP A 76 1.95 -7.37 13.35
CA ASP A 76 3.39 -7.22 13.62
C ASP A 76 4.25 -7.39 12.36
N ALA A 77 3.65 -7.23 11.19
CA ALA A 77 4.33 -7.28 9.90
C ALA A 77 4.77 -5.87 9.46
N PRO A 78 5.95 -5.72 8.85
CA PRO A 78 6.46 -4.44 8.37
C PRO A 78 5.83 -4.08 7.01
N VAL A 79 4.55 -3.71 7.03
CA VAL A 79 3.73 -3.42 5.84
C VAL A 79 3.69 -1.89 5.68
N PHE A 80 4.67 -1.30 4.98
CA PHE A 80 4.85 0.15 4.81
C PHE A 80 4.79 0.69 3.36
N SER A 81 4.87 -0.17 2.33
CA SER A 81 4.68 0.22 0.93
C SER A 81 4.22 -0.98 0.08
N GLY A 82 3.83 -0.71 -1.17
CA GLY A 82 3.75 -1.74 -2.21
C GLY A 82 5.12 -2.34 -2.57
N GLY A 83 5.11 -3.39 -3.40
CA GLY A 83 6.31 -3.99 -3.98
C GLY A 83 6.81 -3.23 -5.22
N GLY A 84 8.01 -3.58 -5.68
CA GLY A 84 8.61 -3.02 -6.90
C GLY A 84 9.46 -1.77 -6.67
N SER A 85 9.60 -0.95 -7.72
CA SER A 85 10.44 0.26 -7.75
C SER A 85 10.05 1.35 -6.73
N ALA A 86 8.79 1.35 -6.27
CA ALA A 86 8.33 2.26 -5.22
C ALA A 86 8.72 1.78 -3.80
N ASN A 87 9.22 0.55 -3.65
CA ASN A 87 9.67 0.02 -2.37
C ASN A 87 11.07 0.56 -2.05
N LEU A 88 11.22 1.14 -0.86
CA LEU A 88 12.48 1.64 -0.35
C LEU A 88 12.77 1.03 1.01
N ARG A 89 14.05 0.93 1.37
CA ARG A 89 14.45 0.55 2.72
C ARG A 89 14.14 1.68 3.70
N PRO A 90 13.22 1.51 4.66
CA PRO A 90 12.94 2.57 5.62
C PRO A 90 14.10 2.69 6.63
N TYR A 91 14.44 3.93 7.02
CA TYR A 91 15.40 4.18 8.10
C TYR A 91 14.89 3.63 9.44
N GLN A 92 13.59 3.74 9.66
CA GLN A 92 12.87 3.16 10.78
C GLN A 92 11.44 2.82 10.34
N HIS A 93 10.85 1.79 10.94
CA HIS A 93 9.45 1.46 10.78
C HIS A 93 8.84 1.13 12.14
N THR A 94 7.52 1.16 12.22
CA THR A 94 6.77 0.79 13.42
C THR A 94 5.59 -0.06 12.98
N THR A 95 5.48 -1.27 13.49
CA THR A 95 4.33 -2.14 13.19
C THR A 95 3.08 -1.64 13.90
N ALA A 96 1.89 -2.10 13.51
CA ALA A 96 0.65 -1.73 14.20
C ALA A 96 0.68 -2.15 15.69
N LEU A 97 1.22 -3.33 16.00
CA LEU A 97 1.41 -3.85 17.35
C LEU A 97 2.36 -2.95 18.16
N GLU A 98 3.49 -2.56 17.59
CA GLU A 98 4.43 -1.64 18.23
C GLU A 98 3.80 -0.27 18.47
N GLY A 99 3.06 0.26 17.49
CA GLY A 99 2.32 1.51 17.59
C GLY A 99 1.30 1.49 18.73
N ILE A 100 0.50 0.43 18.84
CA ILE A 100 -0.48 0.23 19.92
C ILE A 100 0.22 0.15 21.28
N ARG A 101 1.27 -0.66 21.40
CA ARG A 101 2.05 -0.79 22.65
C ARG A 101 2.65 0.56 23.08
N ASN A 102 3.22 1.30 22.13
CA ASN A 102 3.78 2.63 22.39
C ASN A 102 2.70 3.61 22.82
N ALA A 103 1.53 3.62 22.18
CA ALA A 103 0.41 4.48 22.56
C ALA A 103 -0.07 4.18 23.99
N VAL A 104 -0.28 2.91 24.34
CA VAL A 104 -0.69 2.49 25.70
C VAL A 104 0.34 2.91 26.75
N LYS A 105 1.64 2.72 26.46
CA LYS A 105 2.73 3.13 27.33
C LYS A 105 2.80 4.64 27.51
N ASN A 106 2.63 5.42 26.44
CA ASN A 106 2.72 6.88 26.46
C ASN A 106 1.56 7.50 27.27
N GLU A 107 0.39 6.86 27.28
CA GLU A 107 -0.76 7.24 28.12
C GLU A 107 -0.60 6.79 29.59
N GLY A 108 0.51 6.13 29.95
CA GLY A 108 0.76 5.64 31.31
C GLY A 108 -0.21 4.53 31.75
N SER A 109 -0.84 3.83 30.80
CA SER A 109 -1.84 2.80 31.07
C SER A 109 -1.19 1.43 31.32
N GLU A 110 -1.75 0.66 32.25
CA GLU A 110 -1.34 -0.72 32.56
C GLU A 110 -2.10 -1.79 31.74
N VAL A 111 -2.82 -1.37 30.70
CA VAL A 111 -3.55 -2.28 29.81
C VAL A 111 -2.63 -3.36 29.25
N LYS A 112 -3.00 -4.62 29.45
CA LYS A 112 -2.24 -5.77 28.95
C LYS A 112 -2.50 -5.98 27.46
N ILE A 113 -1.42 -6.06 26.67
CA ILE A 113 -1.49 -6.35 25.24
C ILE A 113 -1.10 -7.81 24.99
N GLN A 114 -2.05 -8.60 24.48
CA GLN A 114 -1.78 -9.93 23.95
C GLN A 114 -1.73 -9.86 22.42
N HIS A 115 -0.77 -10.54 21.80
CA HIS A 115 -0.66 -10.63 20.34
C HIS A 115 -0.89 -12.07 19.86
N VAL A 116 -1.71 -12.26 18.83
CA VAL A 116 -1.94 -13.55 18.16
C VAL A 116 -2.07 -13.35 16.65
N ILE A 117 -1.39 -14.17 15.85
CA ILE A 117 -1.41 -14.05 14.37
C ILE A 117 -2.80 -14.42 13.80
N GLY A 118 -3.41 -15.51 14.30
CA GLY A 118 -4.76 -15.93 13.92
C GLY A 118 -4.84 -16.65 12.57
N ALA A 119 -4.42 -16.00 11.49
CA ALA A 119 -4.40 -16.59 10.15
C ALA A 119 -3.16 -16.13 9.39
N ARG A 120 -2.62 -16.98 8.51
CA ARG A 120 -1.55 -16.61 7.59
C ARG A 120 -2.16 -15.91 6.37
N SER A 121 -1.58 -14.77 5.97
CA SER A 121 -1.98 -14.01 4.77
C SER A 121 -0.82 -13.68 3.83
N HIS A 122 0.40 -14.16 4.10
CA HIS A 122 1.55 -13.88 3.25
C HIS A 122 1.48 -14.72 1.96
N LYS A 123 1.91 -14.14 0.83
CA LYS A 123 2.04 -14.86 -0.45
C LYS A 123 3.28 -15.75 -0.47
N LEU A 124 4.36 -15.22 0.10
CA LEU A 124 5.64 -15.88 0.28
C LEU A 124 5.99 -15.83 1.77
N VAL A 125 6.84 -16.73 2.30
CA VAL A 125 7.10 -16.72 3.76
C VAL A 125 7.63 -15.37 4.24
N PRO A 126 7.25 -14.91 5.46
CA PRO A 126 7.63 -13.59 5.94
C PRO A 126 9.15 -13.40 5.98
N LEU A 127 9.61 -12.23 5.52
CA LEU A 127 11.02 -11.89 5.53
C LEU A 127 11.56 -11.85 6.96
N LEU A 128 12.75 -12.42 7.15
CA LEU A 128 13.51 -12.32 8.40
C LEU A 128 14.40 -11.07 8.37
N GLY A 129 14.39 -10.27 9.43
CA GLY A 129 15.13 -9.00 9.48
C GLY A 129 15.90 -8.81 10.78
N THR A 130 16.29 -7.57 11.05
CA THR A 130 17.02 -7.17 12.26
C THR A 130 16.29 -7.48 13.57
N LYS A 131 14.97 -7.67 13.53
CA LYS A 131 14.17 -8.09 14.68
C LYS A 131 14.42 -9.55 15.06
N GLN A 132 14.54 -10.44 14.09
CA GLN A 132 14.66 -11.89 14.31
C GLN A 132 16.10 -12.41 14.21
N LEU A 133 16.96 -11.70 13.47
CA LEU A 133 18.30 -12.16 13.09
C LEU A 133 19.39 -11.35 13.78
N LYS A 134 20.46 -12.07 14.16
CA LYS A 134 21.74 -11.48 14.57
C LYS A 134 22.91 -12.07 13.80
N THR A 135 23.94 -11.27 13.55
CA THR A 135 25.23 -11.72 13.04
C THR A 135 25.91 -12.64 14.05
N LYS A 136 27.00 -13.30 13.65
CA LYS A 136 27.81 -14.11 14.56
C LYS A 136 28.33 -13.30 15.77
N GLU A 137 28.62 -12.02 15.56
CA GLU A 137 29.08 -11.07 16.58
C GLU A 137 27.94 -10.40 17.36
N GLY A 138 26.69 -10.77 17.08
CA GLY A 138 25.51 -10.29 17.81
C GLY A 138 24.92 -8.97 17.31
N ARG A 139 25.36 -8.43 16.17
CA ARG A 139 24.74 -7.24 15.57
C ARG A 139 23.39 -7.61 14.95
N PRO A 140 22.34 -6.76 15.01
CA PRO A 140 21.07 -7.04 14.34
C PRO A 140 21.26 -7.21 12.82
N GLY A 141 20.68 -8.25 12.23
CA GLY A 141 20.84 -8.59 10.81
C GLY A 141 21.65 -9.87 10.59
N PHE A 142 22.38 -9.94 9.47
CA PHE A 142 23.11 -11.12 9.05
C PHE A 142 24.37 -10.78 8.26
N ASP A 143 25.24 -11.77 8.08
CA ASP A 143 26.54 -11.65 7.41
C ASP A 143 26.44 -12.24 5.99
N ILE A 144 27.04 -11.57 5.01
CA ILE A 144 27.19 -12.05 3.65
C ILE A 144 28.68 -12.04 3.30
N GLU A 145 29.25 -13.21 3.05
CA GLU A 145 30.62 -13.37 2.59
C GLU A 145 30.61 -13.76 1.12
N TRP A 146 31.34 -13.02 0.28
CA TRP A 146 31.38 -13.21 -1.17
C TRP A 146 32.68 -13.87 -1.62
N PHE A 147 32.58 -14.67 -2.69
CA PHE A 147 33.67 -15.49 -3.21
C PHE A 147 33.69 -15.53 -4.74
N HIS A 148 34.88 -15.62 -5.32
CA HIS A 148 35.09 -15.92 -6.75
C HIS A 148 35.24 -17.42 -7.05
N GLN A 149 35.13 -18.27 -6.02
CA GLN A 149 35.12 -19.72 -6.13
C GLN A 149 34.01 -20.28 -5.26
N ASP A 150 33.45 -21.41 -5.64
CA ASP A 150 32.41 -22.12 -4.87
C ASP A 150 32.94 -22.53 -3.48
N PRO A 151 32.50 -21.88 -2.38
CA PRO A 151 33.02 -22.15 -1.04
C PRO A 151 32.56 -23.51 -0.49
N VAL A 152 31.51 -24.11 -1.07
CA VAL A 152 31.04 -25.45 -0.69
C VAL A 152 31.97 -26.52 -1.27
N LYS A 153 32.46 -26.32 -2.50
CA LYS A 153 33.41 -27.24 -3.16
C LYS A 153 34.86 -26.99 -2.75
N ASN A 154 35.20 -25.75 -2.47
CA ASN A 154 36.55 -25.32 -2.11
C ASN A 154 36.55 -24.69 -0.70
N PRO A 155 36.75 -25.48 0.37
CA PRO A 155 36.75 -24.95 1.75
C PRO A 155 37.81 -23.88 2.05
N ASN A 156 38.83 -23.76 1.20
CA ASN A 156 39.87 -22.74 1.29
C ASN A 156 39.60 -21.52 0.38
N ALA A 157 38.39 -21.38 -0.18
CA ALA A 157 38.03 -20.23 -0.99
C ALA A 157 38.21 -18.94 -0.17
N GLU A 158 38.94 -17.99 -0.75
CA GLU A 158 39.20 -16.70 -0.11
C GLU A 158 37.95 -15.81 -0.22
N ARG A 159 37.55 -15.22 0.91
CA ARG A 159 36.51 -14.19 0.95
C ARG A 159 37.04 -12.92 0.28
N VAL A 160 36.41 -12.53 -0.81
CA VAL A 160 36.79 -11.32 -1.57
C VAL A 160 36.04 -10.07 -1.13
N HIS A 161 34.83 -10.23 -0.59
CA HIS A 161 34.04 -9.10 -0.10
C HIS A 161 33.14 -9.52 1.07
N TYR A 162 32.73 -8.54 1.89
CA TYR A 162 31.82 -8.72 3.01
C TYR A 162 30.73 -7.66 2.96
N THR A 163 29.48 -8.10 3.12
CA THR A 163 28.32 -7.21 3.22
C THR A 163 27.54 -7.53 4.48
N HIS A 164 27.02 -6.49 5.15
CA HIS A 164 26.11 -6.65 6.28
C HIS A 164 24.66 -6.51 5.80
N GLY A 165 23.90 -7.60 5.90
CA GLY A 165 22.49 -7.64 5.52
C GLY A 165 21.57 -7.29 6.68
N THR A 166 20.52 -6.53 6.40
CA THR A 166 19.48 -6.15 7.37
C THR A 166 18.06 -6.46 6.89
N HIS A 167 17.92 -6.85 5.61
CA HIS A 167 16.69 -7.18 4.95
C HIS A 167 16.91 -8.41 4.07
N SER A 168 16.07 -9.43 4.19
CA SER A 168 16.27 -10.76 3.58
C SER A 168 15.64 -10.93 2.21
N SER A 169 15.15 -9.84 1.59
CA SER A 169 14.90 -9.74 0.17
C SER A 169 16.00 -8.87 -0.44
N MET A 170 16.98 -9.49 -1.09
CA MET A 170 18.19 -8.82 -1.55
C MET A 170 18.31 -8.93 -3.06
N TRP A 171 18.35 -7.79 -3.73
CA TRP A 171 18.66 -7.70 -5.15
C TRP A 171 20.08 -7.18 -5.31
N PHE A 172 20.92 -7.89 -6.07
CA PHE A 172 22.37 -7.67 -6.18
C PHE A 172 22.75 -6.99 -7.50
N ILE A 173 22.02 -5.95 -7.90
CA ILE A 173 22.24 -5.25 -9.17
C ILE A 173 23.32 -4.18 -9.01
N ASP A 174 23.07 -3.18 -8.16
CA ASP A 174 23.79 -1.91 -8.09
C ASP A 174 24.37 -1.62 -6.69
N ASN A 175 24.14 -2.52 -5.73
CA ASN A 175 24.48 -2.34 -4.31
C ASN A 175 25.76 -3.09 -3.87
N LEU A 176 26.55 -3.59 -4.82
CA LEU A 176 27.79 -4.30 -4.59
C LEU A 176 28.93 -3.65 -5.37
N PRO A 177 30.18 -3.73 -4.86
CA PRO A 177 31.34 -3.15 -5.53
C PRO A 177 31.51 -3.65 -6.97
N GLU A 178 31.94 -2.76 -7.87
CA GLU A 178 32.16 -3.07 -9.28
C GLU A 178 33.20 -4.19 -9.49
N ASP A 179 34.17 -4.32 -8.59
CA ASP A 179 35.25 -5.31 -8.66
C ASP A 179 34.82 -6.74 -8.26
N LEU A 180 33.64 -6.92 -7.68
CA LEU A 180 33.05 -8.23 -7.46
C LEU A 180 32.53 -8.81 -8.78
N ASN A 181 33.07 -9.94 -9.23
CA ASN A 181 32.69 -10.53 -10.51
C ASN A 181 31.17 -10.90 -10.56
N PRO A 182 30.45 -10.61 -11.66
CA PRO A 182 29.10 -11.12 -11.92
C PRO A 182 28.94 -12.64 -11.70
N ARG A 183 29.98 -13.41 -11.98
CA ARG A 183 30.08 -14.84 -11.62
C ARG A 183 30.70 -14.96 -10.22
N CYS A 184 29.85 -15.09 -9.21
CA CYS A 184 30.25 -15.18 -7.82
C CYS A 184 29.36 -16.12 -7.00
N TRP A 185 29.83 -16.41 -5.80
CA TRP A 185 29.12 -17.17 -4.77
C TRP A 185 29.03 -16.33 -3.50
N ALA A 186 28.02 -16.62 -2.68
CA ALA A 186 27.93 -16.05 -1.35
C ALA A 186 27.57 -17.10 -0.30
N THR A 187 28.18 -16.97 0.88
CA THR A 187 27.73 -17.64 2.10
C THR A 187 27.03 -16.61 2.98
N ILE A 188 25.73 -16.77 3.19
CA ILE A 188 24.93 -15.90 4.04
C ILE A 188 24.73 -16.59 5.38
N THR A 189 25.04 -15.93 6.49
CA THR A 189 24.91 -16.53 7.84
C THR A 189 24.18 -15.64 8.82
N ALA A 190 23.31 -16.25 9.62
CA ALA A 190 22.58 -15.56 10.67
C ALA A 190 22.32 -16.48 11.86
N ILE A 191 22.10 -15.88 13.03
CA ILE A 191 21.54 -16.52 14.20
C ILE A 191 20.07 -16.11 14.30
N TYR A 192 19.17 -17.07 14.12
CA TYR A 192 17.74 -16.90 14.30
C TYR A 192 17.33 -17.34 15.70
N THR A 193 16.57 -16.51 16.41
CA THR A 193 16.02 -16.87 17.71
C THR A 193 14.48 -16.90 17.61
N PRO A 194 13.86 -18.09 17.61
CA PRO A 194 12.41 -18.20 17.50
C PRO A 194 11.71 -17.62 18.73
N GLU A 195 10.64 -16.86 18.52
CA GLU A 195 9.84 -16.30 19.62
C GLU A 195 8.89 -17.34 20.23
N PHE A 196 8.51 -18.37 19.47
CA PHE A 196 7.55 -19.39 19.84
C PHE A 196 8.14 -20.79 19.68
N SER A 197 7.63 -21.75 20.45
CA SER A 197 7.94 -23.18 20.24
C SER A 197 6.94 -23.77 19.27
N GLY A 198 7.37 -24.76 18.49
CA GLY A 198 6.53 -25.49 17.54
C GLY A 198 7.09 -25.46 16.12
N GLU A 199 6.25 -25.82 15.15
CA GLU A 199 6.62 -25.85 13.75
C GLU A 199 6.91 -24.45 13.22
N HIS A 200 8.03 -24.33 12.51
CA HIS A 200 8.41 -23.14 11.76
C HIS A 200 8.58 -23.49 10.30
N GLU A 201 8.01 -22.67 9.43
CA GLU A 201 8.18 -22.78 7.98
C GLU A 201 9.25 -21.78 7.53
N PHE A 202 10.19 -22.24 6.73
CA PHE A 202 11.22 -21.44 6.09
C PHE A 202 11.08 -21.54 4.59
N GLY A 203 11.51 -20.50 3.87
CA GLY A 203 11.46 -20.48 2.42
C GLY A 203 12.58 -19.67 1.82
N VAL A 204 13.00 -20.09 0.62
CA VAL A 204 14.03 -19.40 -0.17
C VAL A 204 13.64 -19.34 -1.64
N SER A 205 13.98 -18.23 -2.29
CA SER A 205 13.98 -18.09 -3.75
C SER A 205 15.18 -17.24 -4.17
N ALA A 206 15.60 -17.39 -5.43
CA ALA A 206 16.76 -16.67 -5.95
C ALA A 206 16.60 -16.35 -7.44
N ASP A 207 17.10 -15.19 -7.85
CA ASP A 207 17.66 -15.03 -9.19
C ASP A 207 19.11 -15.50 -9.09
N GLY A 208 19.33 -16.78 -9.44
CA GLY A 208 20.51 -17.55 -9.05
C GLY A 208 20.12 -18.94 -8.53
N LEU A 209 21.03 -19.55 -7.77
CA LEU A 209 20.81 -20.82 -7.08
C LEU A 209 20.99 -20.61 -5.58
N VAL A 210 20.18 -21.26 -4.76
CA VAL A 210 20.30 -21.13 -3.30
C VAL A 210 19.93 -22.42 -2.57
N ASP A 211 20.71 -22.77 -1.55
CA ASP A 211 20.34 -23.81 -0.58
C ASP A 211 20.26 -23.22 0.83
N MET A 212 19.38 -23.74 1.67
CA MET A 212 19.26 -23.34 3.08
C MET A 212 19.62 -24.47 4.02
N TYR A 213 20.46 -24.15 5.00
CA TYR A 213 20.83 -25.02 6.10
C TYR A 213 20.40 -24.40 7.43
N LEU A 214 19.84 -25.23 8.30
CA LEU A 214 19.45 -24.85 9.64
C LEU A 214 20.11 -25.79 10.64
N GLY A 215 20.89 -25.25 11.58
CA GLY A 215 21.64 -26.06 12.55
C GLY A 215 22.67 -27.01 11.91
N GLY A 216 23.10 -26.72 10.67
CA GLY A 216 24.01 -27.57 9.89
C GLY A 216 23.34 -28.62 9.00
N THR A 217 22.01 -28.79 9.10
CA THR A 217 21.25 -29.70 8.23
C THR A 217 20.69 -28.92 7.04
N LYS A 218 20.88 -29.41 5.81
CA LYS A 218 20.20 -28.84 4.63
C LYS A 218 18.70 -29.11 4.76
N ILE A 219 17.91 -28.05 4.84
CA ILE A 219 16.44 -28.15 4.90
C ILE A 219 15.79 -27.77 3.57
N ILE A 220 16.44 -26.95 2.74
CA ILE A 220 15.95 -26.56 1.43
C ILE A 220 17.06 -26.74 0.39
N ASP A 221 16.74 -27.43 -0.72
CA ASP A 221 17.53 -27.50 -1.94
C ASP A 221 16.81 -26.74 -3.05
N ASN A 222 17.38 -25.61 -3.45
CA ASN A 222 16.92 -24.83 -4.60
C ASN A 222 18.12 -24.52 -5.52
N SER A 223 19.03 -25.48 -5.63
CA SER A 223 20.23 -25.39 -6.46
C SER A 223 20.45 -26.60 -7.38
N THR A 224 19.85 -27.74 -7.05
CA THR A 224 19.93 -28.97 -7.86
C THR A 224 18.97 -28.91 -9.05
N ASN A 225 17.68 -28.71 -8.80
CA ASN A 225 16.62 -28.64 -9.82
C ASN A 225 15.71 -27.42 -9.57
N PRO A 226 16.22 -26.19 -9.71
CA PRO A 226 15.44 -24.98 -9.47
C PRO A 226 14.26 -24.90 -10.45
N THR A 227 13.11 -24.46 -9.95
CA THR A 227 11.92 -24.20 -10.78
C THR A 227 11.82 -22.70 -11.02
N PRO A 228 11.77 -22.21 -12.27
CA PRO A 228 11.54 -20.79 -12.56
C PRO A 228 10.26 -20.27 -11.89
N GLY A 229 10.22 -19.00 -11.53
CA GLY A 229 9.09 -18.39 -10.84
C GLY A 229 9.09 -16.87 -10.93
N SER A 230 8.21 -16.23 -10.17
CA SER A 230 7.94 -14.78 -10.29
C SER A 230 8.89 -13.90 -9.46
N ALA A 231 9.82 -14.48 -8.69
CA ALA A 231 10.74 -13.70 -7.85
C ALA A 231 11.60 -12.77 -8.73
N PHE A 232 11.93 -11.59 -8.22
CA PHE A 232 12.78 -10.59 -8.90
C PHE A 232 12.26 -10.24 -10.32
N PHE A 233 10.99 -9.85 -10.42
CA PHE A 233 10.34 -9.49 -11.70
C PHE A 233 10.34 -10.63 -12.73
N GLY A 234 10.22 -11.86 -12.24
CA GLY A 234 10.18 -13.06 -13.08
C GLY A 234 11.54 -13.62 -13.50
N THR A 235 12.66 -13.05 -13.03
CA THR A 235 14.01 -13.57 -13.32
C THR A 235 14.40 -14.75 -12.42
N GLY A 236 13.74 -14.90 -11.26
CA GLY A 236 14.13 -15.87 -10.24
C GLY A 236 13.37 -17.19 -10.23
N THR A 237 13.58 -17.96 -9.18
CA THR A 237 12.91 -19.24 -8.92
C THR A 237 11.57 -19.06 -8.19
N THR A 238 10.74 -20.09 -8.23
CA THR A 238 9.67 -20.30 -7.27
C THR A 238 10.26 -20.45 -5.86
N GLU A 239 9.51 -20.05 -4.83
CA GLU A 239 9.90 -20.25 -3.44
C GLU A 239 9.82 -21.74 -3.07
N VAL A 240 10.91 -22.27 -2.51
CA VAL A 240 10.97 -23.63 -1.98
C VAL A 240 10.85 -23.57 -0.47
N LEU A 241 9.93 -24.35 0.09
CA LEU A 241 9.58 -24.34 1.51
C LEU A 241 10.10 -25.57 2.23
N ALA A 242 10.40 -25.41 3.53
CA ALA A 242 10.65 -26.52 4.44
C ALA A 242 10.13 -26.18 5.84
N THR A 243 9.74 -27.21 6.59
CA THR A 243 9.23 -27.07 7.95
C THR A 243 10.15 -27.78 8.95
N THR A 244 10.29 -27.21 10.13
CA THR A 244 11.09 -27.77 11.22
C THR A 244 10.55 -27.33 12.58
N SER A 245 10.60 -28.23 13.57
CA SER A 245 10.22 -27.91 14.95
C SER A 245 11.35 -27.17 15.66
N LEU A 246 11.04 -26.00 16.22
CA LEU A 246 11.96 -25.21 17.01
C LEU A 246 11.40 -24.96 18.42
N GLU A 247 12.29 -24.61 19.36
CA GLU A 247 11.91 -24.22 20.71
C GLU A 247 12.16 -22.73 20.91
N ALA A 248 11.18 -22.04 21.50
CA ALA A 248 11.26 -20.61 21.80
C ALA A 248 12.55 -20.25 22.54
N ASN A 249 13.16 -19.13 22.16
CA ASN A 249 14.37 -18.56 22.75
C ASN A 249 15.61 -19.45 22.65
N LYS A 250 15.60 -20.55 21.89
CA LYS A 250 16.80 -21.34 21.57
C LYS A 250 17.38 -20.89 20.23
N PRO A 251 18.53 -20.20 20.20
CA PRO A 251 19.10 -19.71 18.95
C PRO A 251 19.55 -20.85 18.05
N VAL A 252 19.30 -20.71 16.74
CA VAL A 252 19.70 -21.65 15.71
C VAL A 252 20.41 -20.93 14.57
N ARG A 253 21.47 -21.54 14.02
CA ARG A 253 22.22 -20.96 12.92
C ARG A 253 21.53 -21.24 11.59
N ILE A 254 21.29 -20.18 10.82
CA ILE A 254 20.92 -20.22 9.41
C ILE A 254 22.19 -20.05 8.57
N VAL A 255 22.33 -20.86 7.53
CA VAL A 255 23.33 -20.69 6.48
C VAL A 255 22.64 -20.81 5.12
N LEU A 256 22.79 -19.82 4.25
CA LEU A 256 22.44 -19.96 2.84
C LEU A 256 23.71 -20.04 2.00
N GLN A 257 23.69 -20.95 1.02
CA GLN A 257 24.73 -21.07 0.01
C GLN A 257 24.16 -20.60 -1.32
N TYR A 258 24.65 -19.46 -1.79
CA TYR A 258 24.15 -18.77 -2.98
C TYR A 258 25.18 -18.84 -4.13
N ALA A 259 24.67 -18.99 -5.35
CA ALA A 259 25.43 -18.84 -6.59
C ALA A 259 24.68 -17.88 -7.53
N SER A 260 25.42 -16.99 -8.20
CA SER A 260 24.83 -15.90 -8.99
C SER A 260 23.96 -16.35 -10.16
N ALA A 261 23.17 -15.42 -10.70
CA ALA A 261 22.31 -15.64 -11.87
C ALA A 261 23.06 -16.29 -13.06
N LEU A 262 24.28 -15.84 -13.35
CA LEU A 262 25.09 -16.42 -14.44
C LEU A 262 25.44 -17.90 -14.21
N LEU A 263 25.64 -18.31 -12.96
CA LEU A 263 25.88 -19.72 -12.62
C LEU A 263 24.60 -20.57 -12.70
N ALA A 264 23.44 -19.98 -12.43
CA ALA A 264 22.16 -20.64 -12.65
C ALA A 264 21.91 -20.91 -14.14
N ARG A 265 22.25 -19.94 -15.00
CA ARG A 265 22.11 -20.06 -16.47
C ARG A 265 22.96 -21.19 -17.06
N ASP A 266 24.18 -21.39 -16.56
CA ASP A 266 25.01 -22.56 -16.94
C ASP A 266 24.33 -23.91 -16.69
N LYS A 267 23.43 -23.96 -15.70
CA LYS A 267 22.64 -25.16 -15.38
C LYS A 267 21.32 -25.24 -16.16
N GLY A 268 21.09 -24.34 -17.11
CA GLY A 268 19.89 -24.33 -17.95
C GLY A 268 18.67 -23.66 -17.31
N VAL A 269 18.85 -22.86 -16.25
CA VAL A 269 17.77 -22.00 -15.74
C VAL A 269 17.49 -20.92 -16.79
N PRO A 270 16.27 -20.85 -17.35
CA PRO A 270 15.94 -19.96 -18.44
C PRO A 270 15.99 -18.50 -17.98
N GLU A 271 16.31 -17.63 -18.94
CA GLU A 271 16.29 -16.18 -18.76
C GLU A 271 14.83 -15.67 -18.87
N SER A 272 14.42 -14.72 -18.04
CA SER A 272 13.11 -14.08 -18.18
C SER A 272 13.07 -13.14 -19.38
N GLU A 273 11.89 -12.86 -19.93
CA GLU A 273 11.71 -11.84 -20.98
C GLU A 273 12.13 -10.42 -20.53
N PHE A 274 12.15 -10.14 -19.22
CA PHE A 274 12.59 -8.87 -18.62
C PHE A 274 14.13 -8.72 -18.51
N ALA A 275 14.91 -9.68 -19.00
CA ALA A 275 16.36 -9.70 -18.81
C ALA A 275 17.10 -8.74 -19.75
N SER A 276 17.03 -7.45 -19.43
CA SER A 276 17.90 -6.41 -19.98
C SER A 276 19.19 -6.23 -19.16
N LEU A 277 19.35 -6.90 -18.03
CA LEU A 277 20.52 -6.78 -17.15
C LEU A 277 21.57 -7.85 -17.45
N VAL A 278 22.21 -7.71 -18.60
CA VAL A 278 23.45 -8.45 -18.94
C VAL A 278 24.46 -8.21 -17.79
N ASP A 279 25.09 -9.27 -17.29
CA ASP A 279 26.06 -9.25 -16.17
C ASP A 279 25.52 -8.97 -14.75
N SER A 280 24.23 -9.18 -14.49
CA SER A 280 23.69 -9.13 -13.12
C SER A 280 24.21 -10.27 -12.22
N ARG A 281 24.47 -9.95 -10.94
CA ARG A 281 24.78 -10.95 -9.90
C ARG A 281 23.54 -11.68 -9.40
N GLY A 282 22.33 -11.21 -9.74
CA GLY A 282 21.06 -11.83 -9.39
C GLY A 282 20.47 -11.31 -8.09
N GLY A 283 19.80 -12.18 -7.33
CA GLY A 283 19.13 -11.83 -6.08
C GLY A 283 18.85 -13.06 -5.22
N CYS A 284 18.71 -12.86 -3.92
CA CYS A 284 18.38 -13.91 -2.96
C CYS A 284 17.33 -13.40 -1.99
N ARG A 285 16.28 -14.20 -1.81
CA ARG A 285 15.18 -13.95 -0.89
C ARG A 285 15.06 -15.11 0.08
N PHE A 286 14.98 -14.84 1.38
CA PHE A 286 14.70 -15.85 2.38
C PHE A 286 13.80 -15.35 3.49
N GLY A 287 13.04 -16.25 4.08
CA GLY A 287 12.10 -15.92 5.14
C GLY A 287 11.84 -17.10 6.07
N GLY A 288 11.03 -16.84 7.08
CA GLY A 288 10.51 -17.88 7.95
C GLY A 288 9.79 -17.35 9.18
N GLY A 289 9.10 -18.25 9.86
CA GLY A 289 8.32 -17.93 11.05
C GLY A 289 7.50 -19.12 11.53
N PRO A 290 6.72 -18.94 12.61
CA PRO A 290 5.84 -19.99 13.11
C PRO A 290 4.81 -20.37 12.05
N THR A 291 4.54 -21.66 11.92
CA THR A 291 3.48 -22.20 11.07
C THR A 291 2.51 -23.04 11.88
N PHE A 292 1.26 -23.06 11.44
CA PHE A 292 0.15 -23.69 12.14
C PHE A 292 -0.99 -23.94 11.15
N THR A 293 -1.90 -24.86 11.52
CA THR A 293 -3.12 -25.09 10.78
C THR A 293 -4.10 -23.92 10.93
N VAL A 294 -5.02 -23.77 9.98
CA VAL A 294 -6.06 -22.73 10.03
C VAL A 294 -6.86 -22.81 11.33
N ASP A 295 -7.25 -24.02 11.74
CA ASP A 295 -8.04 -24.23 12.94
C ASP A 295 -7.30 -23.83 14.21
N GLU A 296 -6.03 -24.21 14.37
CA GLU A 296 -5.21 -23.83 15.53
C GLU A 296 -5.06 -22.31 15.63
N GLY A 297 -4.79 -21.64 14.51
CA GLY A 297 -4.64 -20.19 14.46
C GLY A 297 -5.94 -19.46 14.83
N ILE A 298 -7.06 -19.84 14.21
CA ILE A 298 -8.36 -19.21 14.47
C ILE A 298 -8.80 -19.47 15.92
N GLN A 299 -8.61 -20.68 16.44
CA GLN A 299 -8.94 -20.99 17.83
C GLN A 299 -8.12 -20.14 18.81
N ALA A 300 -6.82 -19.96 18.58
CA ALA A 300 -5.98 -19.09 19.40
C ALA A 300 -6.47 -17.63 19.36
N ALA A 301 -6.86 -17.13 18.19
CA ALA A 301 -7.41 -15.79 18.04
C ALA A 301 -8.75 -15.61 18.77
N VAL A 302 -9.67 -16.58 18.64
CA VAL A 302 -10.96 -16.57 19.36
C VAL A 302 -10.75 -16.58 20.87
N GLN A 303 -9.81 -17.38 21.37
CA GLN A 303 -9.47 -17.42 22.79
C GLN A 303 -8.94 -16.07 23.29
N ALA A 304 -8.01 -15.45 22.55
CA ALA A 304 -7.49 -14.13 22.89
C ALA A 304 -8.57 -13.05 22.85
N ALA A 305 -9.43 -13.05 21.82
CA ALA A 305 -10.54 -12.11 21.69
C ALA A 305 -11.53 -12.22 22.86
N ARG A 306 -11.89 -13.44 23.29
CA ARG A 306 -12.79 -13.67 24.45
C ARG A 306 -12.17 -13.25 25.78
N ALA A 307 -10.84 -13.36 25.90
CA ALA A 307 -10.13 -13.05 27.13
C ALA A 307 -9.84 -11.55 27.30
N ALA A 308 -9.99 -10.74 26.25
CA ALA A 308 -9.69 -9.31 26.25
C ALA A 308 -10.95 -8.45 26.33
N ASP A 309 -10.83 -7.25 26.91
CA ASP A 309 -11.92 -6.27 26.98
C ASP A 309 -12.24 -5.67 25.59
N ALA A 310 -11.22 -5.56 24.73
CA ALA A 310 -11.35 -5.15 23.34
C ALA A 310 -10.38 -5.93 22.45
N ALA A 311 -10.69 -6.03 21.16
CA ALA A 311 -9.80 -6.59 20.15
C ALA A 311 -9.48 -5.56 19.06
N VAL A 312 -8.23 -5.54 18.60
CA VAL A 312 -7.79 -4.81 17.41
C VAL A 312 -7.31 -5.82 16.39
N LEU A 313 -8.10 -6.03 15.34
CA LEU A 313 -7.83 -7.02 14.30
C LEU A 313 -7.17 -6.34 13.09
N VAL A 314 -5.89 -6.58 12.87
CA VAL A 314 -5.07 -5.97 11.82
C VAL A 314 -4.85 -6.97 10.68
N ILE A 315 -5.46 -6.67 9.54
CA ILE A 315 -5.53 -7.55 8.36
C ILE A 315 -5.19 -6.75 7.10
N GLY A 316 -5.15 -7.41 5.95
CA GLY A 316 -5.01 -6.74 4.67
C GLY A 316 -4.14 -7.52 3.70
N LEU A 317 -3.49 -6.77 2.83
CA LEU A 317 -2.53 -7.24 1.84
C LEU A 317 -1.10 -6.91 2.31
N ASN A 318 -0.13 -7.14 1.43
CA ASN A 318 1.26 -6.75 1.63
C ASN A 318 1.91 -6.47 0.25
N ASN A 319 3.20 -6.16 0.27
CA ASN A 319 4.01 -5.87 -0.92
C ASN A 319 4.23 -7.06 -1.86
N ASP A 320 3.86 -8.30 -1.48
CA ASP A 320 3.89 -9.46 -2.38
C ASP A 320 2.59 -9.59 -3.18
N TRP A 321 1.47 -9.16 -2.59
CA TRP A 321 0.15 -9.17 -3.24
C TRP A 321 -0.03 -7.96 -4.15
N GLU A 322 0.41 -6.79 -3.71
CA GLU A 322 0.37 -5.53 -4.47
C GLU A 322 1.79 -5.10 -4.81
N SER A 323 2.24 -5.45 -6.02
CA SER A 323 3.61 -5.20 -6.49
C SER A 323 3.60 -4.82 -7.97
N GLU A 324 4.55 -3.96 -8.36
CA GLU A 324 4.93 -3.80 -9.76
C GLU A 324 5.24 -5.17 -10.39
N GLY A 325 4.88 -5.32 -11.67
CA GLY A 325 5.16 -6.51 -12.48
C GLY A 325 4.02 -7.53 -12.52
N HIS A 326 3.01 -7.42 -11.66
CA HIS A 326 1.81 -8.24 -11.76
C HIS A 326 0.59 -7.58 -11.13
N ASP A 327 -0.59 -7.92 -11.62
CA ASP A 327 -1.85 -7.52 -11.03
C ASP A 327 -2.38 -8.56 -10.04
N ARG A 328 -3.28 -8.15 -9.15
CA ARG A 328 -4.03 -9.10 -8.31
C ARG A 328 -5.00 -9.90 -9.17
N ILE A 329 -5.22 -11.15 -8.81
CA ILE A 329 -6.15 -12.05 -9.51
C ILE A 329 -7.61 -11.80 -9.14
N ASP A 330 -7.86 -11.27 -7.93
CA ASP A 330 -9.17 -10.94 -7.38
C ASP A 330 -9.03 -9.93 -6.22
N MET A 331 -10.16 -9.46 -5.67
CA MET A 331 -10.17 -8.52 -4.54
C MET A 331 -10.18 -9.19 -3.16
N SER A 332 -10.05 -10.51 -3.05
CA SER A 332 -10.17 -11.24 -1.79
C SER A 332 -9.02 -10.91 -0.82
N LEU A 333 -9.35 -10.93 0.46
CA LEU A 333 -8.32 -11.00 1.51
C LEU A 333 -7.62 -12.37 1.47
N PRO A 334 -6.29 -12.44 1.67
CA PRO A 334 -5.55 -13.69 1.47
C PRO A 334 -5.86 -14.77 2.51
N GLY A 335 -5.77 -16.03 2.09
CA GLY A 335 -5.85 -17.20 2.98
C GLY A 335 -7.15 -17.27 3.79
N ALA A 336 -7.04 -17.64 5.07
CA ALA A 336 -8.18 -17.78 5.97
C ALA A 336 -8.60 -16.45 6.65
N THR A 337 -8.16 -15.29 6.13
CA THR A 337 -8.38 -13.99 6.78
C THR A 337 -9.87 -13.69 7.01
N ASN A 338 -10.74 -13.96 6.02
CA ASN A 338 -12.18 -13.75 6.18
C ASN A 338 -12.82 -14.64 7.27
N GLN A 339 -12.32 -15.88 7.43
CA GLN A 339 -12.76 -16.79 8.48
C GLN A 339 -12.33 -16.31 9.86
N LEU A 340 -11.07 -15.84 9.98
CA LEU A 340 -10.54 -15.21 11.18
C LEU A 340 -11.39 -14.01 11.60
N VAL A 341 -11.69 -13.10 10.67
CA VAL A 341 -12.49 -11.90 10.97
C VAL A 341 -13.86 -12.27 11.52
N SER A 342 -14.55 -13.19 10.83
CA SER A 342 -15.88 -13.64 11.24
C SER A 342 -15.85 -14.25 12.65
N ALA A 343 -14.87 -15.11 12.93
CA ALA A 343 -14.72 -15.77 14.23
C ALA A 343 -14.38 -14.78 15.37
N VAL A 344 -13.52 -13.79 15.12
CA VAL A 344 -13.17 -12.75 16.11
C VAL A 344 -14.37 -11.83 16.39
N LEU A 345 -15.10 -11.40 15.35
CA LEU A 345 -16.31 -10.58 15.50
C LEU A 345 -17.43 -11.32 16.25
N GLU A 346 -17.52 -12.63 16.12
CA GLU A 346 -18.43 -13.44 16.93
C GLU A 346 -17.98 -13.52 18.39
N ALA A 347 -16.68 -13.69 18.61
CA ALA A 347 -16.06 -13.84 19.92
C ALA A 347 -16.05 -12.57 20.77
N ASN A 348 -15.86 -11.39 20.15
CA ASN A 348 -15.80 -10.11 20.86
C ASN A 348 -16.42 -8.98 20.02
N LYS A 349 -17.48 -8.34 20.53
CA LYS A 349 -18.18 -7.24 19.87
C LYS A 349 -17.45 -5.89 19.99
N GLN A 350 -16.51 -5.76 20.93
CA GLN A 350 -15.60 -4.62 21.05
C GLN A 350 -14.35 -4.82 20.18
N THR A 351 -14.58 -5.11 18.89
CA THR A 351 -13.53 -5.33 17.91
C THR A 351 -13.45 -4.14 16.96
N ALA A 352 -12.26 -3.55 16.83
CA ALA A 352 -11.92 -2.62 15.76
C ALA A 352 -11.09 -3.35 14.70
N ILE A 353 -11.48 -3.26 13.44
CA ILE A 353 -10.74 -3.86 12.32
C ILE A 353 -9.90 -2.78 11.64
N VAL A 354 -8.62 -3.07 11.43
CA VAL A 354 -7.69 -2.25 10.66
C VAL A 354 -7.32 -3.01 9.40
N VAL A 355 -7.66 -2.46 8.24
CA VAL A 355 -7.37 -3.04 6.92
C VAL A 355 -6.21 -2.27 6.29
N ILE A 356 -5.11 -2.97 6.00
CA ILE A 356 -3.92 -2.41 5.35
C ILE A 356 -3.86 -2.91 3.91
N SER A 357 -4.25 -2.08 2.94
CA SER A 357 -4.17 -2.39 1.51
C SER A 357 -4.00 -1.13 0.68
N GLY A 358 -3.29 -1.23 -0.45
CA GLY A 358 -3.15 -0.19 -1.45
C GLY A 358 -4.43 0.07 -2.22
N THR A 359 -5.21 -0.96 -2.47
CA THR A 359 -6.43 -0.91 -3.28
C THR A 359 -7.61 -1.61 -2.58
N PRO A 360 -8.85 -1.46 -3.09
CA PRO A 360 -10.04 -2.13 -2.57
C PRO A 360 -9.84 -3.62 -2.23
N VAL A 361 -10.40 -4.08 -1.10
CA VAL A 361 -10.54 -5.52 -0.79
C VAL A 361 -11.99 -5.87 -0.47
N ALA A 362 -12.42 -7.07 -0.86
CA ALA A 362 -13.75 -7.57 -0.56
C ALA A 362 -13.90 -7.84 0.95
N MET A 363 -15.01 -7.35 1.54
CA MET A 363 -15.30 -7.48 2.97
C MET A 363 -16.64 -8.20 3.19
N PRO A 364 -16.72 -9.54 3.02
CA PRO A 364 -17.97 -10.29 3.18
C PRO A 364 -18.57 -10.22 4.60
N TRP A 365 -17.76 -9.79 5.58
CA TRP A 365 -18.11 -9.58 6.98
C TRP A 365 -18.46 -8.11 7.31
N ALA A 366 -18.50 -7.20 6.34
CA ALA A 366 -18.74 -5.77 6.58
C ALA A 366 -20.09 -5.46 7.27
N SER A 367 -21.10 -6.32 7.07
CA SER A 367 -22.42 -6.20 7.72
C SER A 367 -22.40 -6.55 9.21
N THR A 368 -21.43 -7.36 9.66
CA THR A 368 -21.29 -7.75 11.08
C THR A 368 -20.23 -6.95 11.82
N ALA A 369 -19.29 -6.32 11.10
CA ALA A 369 -18.33 -5.38 11.67
C ALA A 369 -18.96 -4.03 12.00
N SER A 370 -18.81 -3.58 13.25
CA SER A 370 -19.27 -2.26 13.71
C SER A 370 -18.22 -1.17 13.49
N THR A 371 -16.94 -1.53 13.52
CA THR A 371 -15.83 -0.56 13.46
C THR A 371 -14.74 -1.03 12.51
N VAL A 372 -14.47 -0.24 11.47
CA VAL A 372 -13.51 -0.55 10.41
C VAL A 372 -12.70 0.71 10.06
N ILE A 373 -11.38 0.57 10.02
CA ILE A 373 -10.42 1.58 9.60
C ILE A 373 -9.69 1.05 8.36
N GLN A 374 -9.59 1.87 7.32
CA GLN A 374 -8.65 1.66 6.23
C GLN A 374 -7.34 2.40 6.56
N SER A 375 -6.27 1.63 6.71
CA SER A 375 -4.89 2.08 6.96
C SER A 375 -4.02 1.69 5.75
N PHE A 376 -4.40 2.28 4.62
CA PHE A 376 -3.86 2.26 3.26
C PHE A 376 -2.44 1.78 2.94
N TYR A 377 -2.29 1.55 1.63
CA TYR A 377 -1.38 2.32 0.75
C TYR A 377 -2.08 3.19 -0.35
N GLY A 378 -3.43 3.28 -0.38
CA GLY A 378 -4.24 4.37 -0.98
C GLY A 378 -5.28 3.99 -2.08
N GLY A 379 -6.57 3.73 -1.74
CA GLY A 379 -7.66 3.51 -2.73
C GLY A 379 -9.08 3.14 -2.18
N ASP A 380 -10.14 3.29 -3.00
CA ASP A 380 -11.59 3.05 -2.68
C ASP A 380 -11.95 1.61 -2.22
N VAL A 381 -13.21 1.28 -1.89
CA VAL A 381 -13.63 -0.11 -1.52
C VAL A 381 -14.93 -0.56 -2.23
N LEU A 382 -14.87 -1.66 -2.99
CA LEU A 382 -16.00 -2.23 -3.74
C LEU A 382 -16.66 -3.42 -3.03
N GLN A 383 -17.94 -3.69 -3.33
CA GLN A 383 -18.67 -4.85 -2.81
C GLN A 383 -18.26 -6.17 -3.47
N ARG A 384 -18.07 -6.17 -4.80
CA ARG A 384 -17.73 -7.34 -5.60
C ARG A 384 -16.88 -6.93 -6.81
N ASP A 385 -16.05 -7.86 -7.26
CA ASP A 385 -15.15 -7.67 -8.41
C ASP A 385 -15.94 -7.39 -9.69
N GLU A 386 -17.09 -8.05 -9.89
CA GLU A 386 -17.91 -7.91 -11.10
C GLU A 386 -18.59 -6.55 -11.24
N ASP A 387 -18.63 -5.76 -10.16
CA ASP A 387 -19.20 -4.42 -10.19
C ASP A 387 -18.15 -3.38 -10.67
N ALA A 388 -16.87 -3.73 -10.76
CA ALA A 388 -15.84 -2.83 -11.25
C ALA A 388 -16.04 -2.46 -12.74
N PRO A 389 -15.87 -1.18 -13.14
CA PRO A 389 -16.10 -0.74 -14.52
C PRO A 389 -15.21 -1.45 -15.54
N SER A 390 -14.01 -1.87 -15.14
CA SER A 390 -13.02 -2.54 -15.99
C SER A 390 -13.12 -4.07 -15.97
N TYR A 391 -14.05 -4.67 -15.21
CA TYR A 391 -14.11 -6.12 -14.95
C TYR A 391 -14.05 -6.98 -16.23
N LEU A 392 -14.75 -6.58 -17.29
CA LEU A 392 -14.79 -7.32 -18.56
C LEU A 392 -13.62 -7.05 -19.50
N ASN A 393 -12.87 -5.96 -19.27
CA ASN A 393 -11.86 -5.47 -20.22
C ASN A 393 -10.43 -5.60 -19.69
N PHE A 394 -10.28 -6.05 -18.45
CA PHE A 394 -9.01 -6.28 -17.78
C PHE A 394 -8.77 -7.79 -17.63
N PRO A 395 -7.58 -8.33 -17.97
CA PRO A 395 -6.33 -7.64 -18.35
C PRO A 395 -6.20 -7.37 -19.86
N GLY A 396 -7.29 -7.53 -20.62
CA GLY A 396 -7.29 -7.40 -22.09
C GLY A 396 -6.92 -8.69 -22.82
N GLU A 397 -6.90 -8.61 -24.15
CA GLU A 397 -6.68 -9.76 -25.04
C GLU A 397 -5.66 -9.42 -26.12
N ASN A 398 -4.78 -10.37 -26.46
CA ASN A 398 -3.79 -10.24 -27.54
C ASN A 398 -2.91 -8.98 -27.44
N GLY A 399 -2.51 -8.60 -26.22
CA GLY A 399 -1.68 -7.43 -25.97
C GLY A 399 -2.40 -6.09 -26.13
N ARG A 400 -3.74 -6.08 -26.15
CA ARG A 400 -4.56 -4.87 -26.22
C ARG A 400 -5.58 -4.83 -25.09
N ILE A 401 -5.66 -3.67 -24.44
CA ILE A 401 -6.69 -3.33 -23.46
C ILE A 401 -7.59 -2.26 -24.07
N VAL A 402 -8.90 -2.44 -23.98
CA VAL A 402 -9.91 -1.46 -24.43
C VAL A 402 -10.57 -0.87 -23.21
N TYR A 403 -10.45 0.44 -23.01
CA TYR A 403 -11.05 1.16 -21.88
C TYR A 403 -12.53 1.45 -22.21
N ALA A 404 -13.34 0.40 -22.29
CA ALA A 404 -14.72 0.47 -22.80
C ALA A 404 -15.67 1.22 -21.87
N GLU A 405 -15.29 1.39 -20.60
CA GLU A 405 -16.00 2.22 -19.62
C GLU A 405 -15.89 3.73 -19.92
N GLY A 406 -14.94 4.14 -20.78
CA GLY A 406 -14.74 5.55 -21.15
C GLY A 406 -14.53 6.44 -19.93
N VAL A 407 -15.31 7.51 -19.81
CA VAL A 407 -15.24 8.45 -18.66
C VAL A 407 -15.94 7.91 -17.40
N PHE A 408 -16.65 6.79 -17.48
CA PHE A 408 -17.38 6.20 -16.36
C PHE A 408 -16.45 5.30 -15.53
N VAL A 409 -15.43 5.93 -14.93
CA VAL A 409 -14.45 5.28 -14.03
C VAL A 409 -14.74 5.67 -12.57
N GLY A 410 -14.63 4.71 -11.65
CA GLY A 410 -14.86 4.91 -10.22
C GLY A 410 -16.31 5.30 -9.91
N TYR A 411 -16.53 6.23 -8.97
CA TYR A 411 -17.89 6.68 -8.58
C TYR A 411 -18.75 7.15 -9.76
N ARG A 412 -18.14 7.64 -10.85
CA ARG A 412 -18.85 8.01 -12.08
C ARG A 412 -19.61 6.82 -12.67
N HIS A 413 -19.02 5.62 -12.61
CA HIS A 413 -19.67 4.37 -12.99
C HIS A 413 -20.81 4.04 -12.03
N TYR A 414 -20.48 3.91 -10.74
CA TYR A 414 -21.40 3.39 -9.74
C TYR A 414 -22.66 4.24 -9.63
N GLU A 415 -22.53 5.56 -9.66
CA GLU A 415 -23.68 6.47 -9.66
C GLU A 415 -24.50 6.38 -10.96
N LYS A 416 -23.85 6.38 -12.12
CA LYS A 416 -24.54 6.35 -13.44
C LYS A 416 -25.34 5.06 -13.60
N PHE A 417 -24.77 3.93 -13.18
CA PHE A 417 -25.40 2.61 -13.28
C PHE A 417 -26.17 2.19 -12.02
N LYS A 418 -26.25 3.06 -11.01
CA LYS A 418 -26.96 2.83 -9.73
C LYS A 418 -26.53 1.53 -9.06
N LYS A 419 -25.22 1.36 -8.94
CA LYS A 419 -24.57 0.21 -8.30
C LYS A 419 -24.19 0.58 -6.88
N ASP A 420 -24.62 -0.21 -5.92
CA ASP A 420 -24.23 -0.03 -4.53
C ASP A 420 -22.75 -0.39 -4.33
N VAL A 421 -22.06 0.39 -3.50
CA VAL A 421 -20.66 0.15 -3.09
C VAL A 421 -20.60 -0.04 -1.57
N LEU A 422 -19.48 -0.56 -1.04
CA LEU A 422 -19.35 -0.71 0.42
C LEU A 422 -19.12 0.64 1.05
N PHE A 423 -18.21 1.41 0.46
CA PHE A 423 -17.86 2.74 0.88
C PHE A 423 -17.65 3.59 -0.38
N PRO A 424 -18.42 4.69 -0.55
CA PRO A 424 -18.34 5.51 -1.75
C PRO A 424 -17.09 6.37 -1.78
N PHE A 425 -16.78 6.90 -2.96
CA PHE A 425 -15.65 7.80 -3.14
C PHE A 425 -15.77 9.02 -2.20
N GLY A 426 -14.66 9.40 -1.58
CA GLY A 426 -14.63 10.51 -0.63
C GLY A 426 -15.29 10.22 0.72
N HIS A 427 -15.72 8.98 1.00
CA HIS A 427 -16.25 8.58 2.31
C HIS A 427 -15.17 8.58 3.39
N GLY A 428 -15.52 9.07 4.58
CA GLY A 428 -14.70 8.98 5.77
C GLY A 428 -15.41 9.56 6.98
N LEU A 429 -15.51 8.79 8.06
CA LEU A 429 -16.12 9.23 9.30
C LEU A 429 -15.12 10.02 10.15
N SER A 430 -15.67 10.77 11.11
CA SER A 430 -14.92 11.49 12.13
C SER A 430 -15.43 11.10 13.52
N TYR A 431 -14.64 11.37 14.57
CA TYR A 431 -15.09 11.27 15.95
C TYR A 431 -15.98 12.46 16.37
N THR A 432 -16.12 13.45 15.50
CA THR A 432 -17.08 14.54 15.62
C THR A 432 -18.03 14.59 14.42
N ARG A 433 -18.94 15.57 14.41
CA ARG A 433 -19.90 15.78 13.31
C ARG A 433 -19.89 17.24 12.87
N PHE A 434 -20.12 17.46 11.58
CA PHE A 434 -20.16 18.79 10.99
C PHE A 434 -21.54 19.07 10.41
N ASP A 435 -22.06 20.27 10.70
CA ASP A 435 -23.28 20.79 10.11
C ASP A 435 -22.92 21.79 8.99
N TYR A 436 -23.39 21.51 7.78
CA TYR A 436 -23.15 22.36 6.61
C TYR A 436 -24.26 23.41 6.56
N GLN A 437 -23.92 24.65 6.93
CA GLN A 437 -24.91 25.69 7.21
C GLN A 437 -25.31 26.49 5.96
N SER A 438 -24.35 26.82 5.10
CA SER A 438 -24.63 27.58 3.88
C SER A 438 -23.59 27.37 2.77
N ILE A 439 -24.06 27.51 1.53
CA ILE A 439 -23.22 27.61 0.33
C ILE A 439 -23.57 28.92 -0.38
N THR A 440 -22.56 29.69 -0.75
CA THR A 440 -22.74 30.93 -1.53
C THR A 440 -21.78 30.97 -2.70
N LEU A 441 -22.27 31.39 -3.86
CA LEU A 441 -21.51 31.51 -5.10
C LEU A 441 -21.28 32.98 -5.44
N SER A 442 -20.08 33.31 -5.90
CA SER A 442 -19.77 34.61 -6.53
C SER A 442 -18.90 34.42 -7.77
N GLY A 443 -18.89 35.42 -8.66
CA GLY A 443 -18.25 35.30 -9.97
C GLY A 443 -19.18 34.70 -11.02
N SER A 444 -18.61 34.24 -12.13
CA SER A 444 -19.36 33.73 -13.28
C SER A 444 -18.55 32.68 -14.04
N ILE A 445 -19.25 31.78 -14.72
CA ILE A 445 -18.62 30.85 -15.67
C ILE A 445 -18.18 31.66 -16.90
N GLY A 446 -16.93 31.48 -17.33
CA GLY A 446 -16.42 32.12 -18.54
C GLY A 446 -14.96 31.75 -18.81
N ASP A 447 -14.51 32.04 -20.02
CA ASP A 447 -13.18 31.62 -20.51
C ASP A 447 -12.01 32.16 -19.67
N ASN A 448 -12.16 33.38 -19.12
CA ASN A 448 -11.19 34.02 -18.23
C ASN A 448 -11.86 34.46 -16.92
N SER A 449 -12.84 33.69 -16.46
CA SER A 449 -13.61 33.96 -15.24
C SER A 449 -13.57 32.78 -14.29
N THR A 450 -13.79 33.06 -13.00
CA THR A 450 -13.79 32.05 -11.95
C THR A 450 -15.10 32.11 -11.16
N VAL A 451 -15.48 30.95 -10.63
CA VAL A 451 -16.59 30.81 -9.69
C VAL A 451 -16.01 30.53 -8.32
N HIS A 452 -16.29 31.42 -7.38
CA HIS A 452 -15.87 31.31 -5.99
C HIS A 452 -17.01 30.69 -5.18
N ILE A 453 -16.70 29.61 -4.48
CA ILE A 453 -17.65 28.80 -3.72
C ILE A 453 -17.26 28.91 -2.26
N ASN A 454 -18.11 29.55 -1.48
CA ASN A 454 -17.91 29.66 -0.03
C ASN A 454 -18.87 28.70 0.67
N VAL A 455 -18.32 27.77 1.45
CA VAL A 455 -19.09 26.81 2.25
C VAL A 455 -18.83 27.07 3.73
N THR A 456 -19.89 27.31 4.49
CA THR A 456 -19.84 27.53 5.94
C THR A 456 -20.31 26.27 6.65
N LEU A 457 -19.51 25.80 7.60
CA LEU A 457 -19.80 24.61 8.39
C LEU A 457 -19.39 24.79 9.86
N GLN A 458 -20.14 24.12 10.75
CA GLN A 458 -19.91 24.14 12.19
C GLN A 458 -19.58 22.75 12.72
N ASN A 459 -18.60 22.64 13.62
CA ASN A 459 -18.40 21.42 14.39
C ASN A 459 -19.48 21.33 15.48
N ILE A 460 -20.40 20.38 15.35
CA ILE A 460 -21.53 20.19 16.28
C ILE A 460 -21.33 18.99 17.23
N GLY A 461 -20.15 18.37 17.19
CA GLY A 461 -19.83 17.23 18.04
C GLY A 461 -18.91 17.58 19.22
N PRO A 462 -18.49 16.57 19.99
CA PRO A 462 -17.89 16.77 21.30
C PRO A 462 -16.36 16.96 21.27
N VAL A 463 -15.71 16.74 20.13
CA VAL A 463 -14.25 16.79 19.99
C VAL A 463 -13.84 17.66 18.80
N PRO A 464 -12.64 18.25 18.81
CA PRO A 464 -12.11 18.96 17.65
C PRO A 464 -11.97 18.02 16.45
N GLY A 465 -12.13 18.54 15.24
CA GLY A 465 -11.95 17.74 14.04
C GLY A 465 -11.74 18.57 12.80
N ARG A 466 -11.43 17.88 11.70
CA ARG A 466 -11.36 18.45 10.36
C ARG A 466 -12.39 17.79 9.47
N GLU A 467 -12.91 18.55 8.52
CA GLU A 467 -13.83 18.09 7.48
C GLU A 467 -13.19 18.28 6.10
N ALA A 468 -13.41 17.35 5.19
CA ALA A 468 -13.00 17.44 3.80
C ALA A 468 -14.22 17.77 2.93
N VAL A 469 -14.46 19.06 2.71
CA VAL A 469 -15.58 19.49 1.87
C VAL A 469 -15.24 19.24 0.40
N GLN A 470 -16.11 18.49 -0.26
CA GLN A 470 -16.00 18.12 -1.66
C GLN A 470 -17.00 18.92 -2.48
N ILE A 471 -16.54 19.52 -3.57
CA ILE A 471 -17.37 20.26 -4.52
C ILE A 471 -17.51 19.45 -5.80
N TYR A 472 -18.74 19.01 -6.04
CA TYR A 472 -19.14 18.34 -7.27
C TYR A 472 -19.88 19.32 -8.18
N VAL A 473 -19.60 19.24 -9.47
CA VAL A 473 -20.35 19.94 -10.51
C VAL A 473 -21.20 18.93 -11.26
N ARG A 474 -22.49 19.20 -11.34
CA ARG A 474 -23.42 18.47 -12.20
C ARG A 474 -23.90 19.38 -13.31
N ASP A 475 -23.66 18.95 -14.54
CA ASP A 475 -24.27 19.50 -15.73
C ASP A 475 -25.70 18.95 -15.85
N VAL A 476 -26.70 19.82 -15.74
CA VAL A 476 -28.11 19.38 -15.67
C VAL A 476 -28.59 18.84 -17.02
N VAL A 477 -28.12 19.45 -18.12
CA VAL A 477 -28.46 19.06 -19.49
C VAL A 477 -27.21 19.20 -20.34
N SER A 478 -26.63 18.06 -20.72
CA SER A 478 -25.55 18.00 -21.69
C SER A 478 -25.99 17.25 -22.95
N ARG A 479 -25.42 17.63 -24.09
CA ARG A 479 -25.60 16.90 -25.35
C ARG A 479 -24.92 15.53 -25.31
N LEU A 480 -23.75 15.41 -24.69
CA LEU A 480 -23.04 14.13 -24.54
C LEU A 480 -23.42 13.45 -23.22
N ASP A 481 -23.29 12.13 -23.19
CA ASP A 481 -23.48 11.37 -21.98
C ASP A 481 -22.35 11.66 -20.99
N ARG A 482 -22.72 12.24 -19.84
CA ARG A 482 -21.78 12.61 -18.77
C ARG A 482 -21.99 11.77 -17.50
N PRO A 483 -20.99 11.71 -16.61
CA PRO A 483 -21.19 11.33 -15.22
C PRO A 483 -22.31 12.15 -14.57
N ILE A 484 -23.00 11.58 -13.58
CA ILE A 484 -24.10 12.28 -12.88
C ILE A 484 -23.61 13.59 -12.26
N LYS A 485 -22.41 13.57 -11.70
CA LYS A 485 -21.67 14.72 -11.17
C LYS A 485 -20.18 14.39 -11.20
N GLU A 486 -19.35 15.43 -11.12
CA GLU A 486 -17.89 15.29 -11.14
C GLU A 486 -17.26 16.13 -10.02
N LEU A 487 -16.36 15.56 -9.23
CA LEU A 487 -15.54 16.32 -8.28
C LEU A 487 -14.68 17.32 -9.07
N LYS A 488 -14.84 18.63 -8.80
CA LYS A 488 -14.08 19.71 -9.44
C LYS A 488 -13.25 20.54 -8.46
N GLY A 489 -13.48 20.39 -7.16
CA GLY A 489 -12.65 21.02 -6.13
C GLY A 489 -12.90 20.39 -4.77
N PHE A 490 -11.95 20.54 -3.86
CA PHE A 490 -12.10 20.15 -2.47
C PHE A 490 -11.19 21.01 -1.60
N ALA A 491 -11.56 21.17 -0.34
CA ALA A 491 -10.68 21.77 0.66
C ALA A 491 -10.92 21.12 2.02
N LYS A 492 -9.84 21.01 2.80
CA LYS A 492 -9.88 20.50 4.16
C LYS A 492 -9.90 21.69 5.12
N THR A 493 -10.81 21.67 6.08
CA THR A 493 -10.93 22.71 7.10
C THR A 493 -9.66 22.81 7.95
N LYS A 494 -9.53 23.91 8.69
CA LYS A 494 -8.64 23.92 9.86
C LYS A 494 -9.17 22.92 10.91
N LEU A 495 -8.43 22.72 11.99
CA LEU A 495 -8.97 21.99 13.14
C LEU A 495 -10.05 22.87 13.79
N ILE A 496 -11.31 22.49 13.67
CA ILE A 496 -12.46 23.25 14.19
C ILE A 496 -12.81 22.72 15.58
N GLU A 497 -12.83 23.60 16.59
CA GLU A 497 -13.22 23.26 17.95
C GLU A 497 -14.73 22.97 18.09
N PRO A 498 -15.19 22.20 19.10
CA PRO A 498 -16.62 22.02 19.36
C PRO A 498 -17.40 23.34 19.43
N GLY A 499 -18.42 23.48 18.60
CA GLY A 499 -19.25 24.69 18.48
C GLY A 499 -18.66 25.80 17.61
N GLU A 500 -17.43 25.68 17.14
CA GLU A 500 -16.81 26.65 16.23
C GLU A 500 -17.30 26.47 14.78
N THR A 501 -17.40 27.58 14.06
CA THR A 501 -17.77 27.65 12.64
C THR A 501 -16.56 28.09 11.80
N GLU A 502 -16.39 27.51 10.62
CA GLU A 502 -15.45 27.95 9.60
C GLU A 502 -16.16 28.14 8.25
N THR A 503 -15.68 29.09 7.46
CA THR A 503 -16.03 29.22 6.04
C THR A 503 -14.79 28.95 5.22
N ILE A 504 -14.90 28.01 4.29
CA ILE A 504 -13.84 27.69 3.33
C ILE A 504 -14.21 28.21 1.94
N GLU A 505 -13.20 28.60 1.17
CA GLU A 505 -13.36 29.04 -0.21
C GLU A 505 -12.73 28.02 -1.17
N ILE A 506 -13.47 27.67 -2.21
CA ILE A 506 -13.00 26.82 -3.32
C ILE A 506 -13.27 27.57 -4.62
N VAL A 507 -12.26 27.65 -5.48
CA VAL A 507 -12.34 28.41 -6.74
C VAL A 507 -12.34 27.44 -7.91
N LEU A 508 -13.34 27.57 -8.79
CA LEU A 508 -13.46 26.78 -10.01
C LEU A 508 -13.22 27.67 -11.23
N ASP A 509 -12.47 27.14 -12.20
CA ASP A 509 -12.24 27.77 -13.50
C ASP A 509 -13.11 27.13 -14.60
N ARG A 510 -12.87 27.52 -15.85
CA ARG A 510 -13.59 27.01 -17.03
C ARG A 510 -13.58 25.48 -17.16
N TYR A 511 -12.52 24.78 -16.73
CA TYR A 511 -12.43 23.31 -16.86
C TYR A 511 -13.42 22.58 -15.95
N ALA A 512 -13.89 23.24 -14.87
CA ALA A 512 -14.89 22.66 -13.99
C ALA A 512 -16.25 22.49 -14.67
N PHE A 513 -16.53 23.24 -15.73
CA PHE A 513 -17.82 23.27 -16.42
C PHE A 513 -17.78 22.61 -17.80
N ALA A 514 -16.62 22.16 -18.24
CA ALA A 514 -16.43 21.59 -19.57
C ALA A 514 -16.26 20.07 -19.58
N TYR A 515 -16.45 19.49 -20.76
CA TYR A 515 -16.03 18.15 -21.14
C TYR A 515 -15.22 18.23 -22.43
N PHE A 516 -14.44 17.19 -22.74
CA PHE A 516 -13.70 17.10 -23.99
C PHE A 516 -14.56 16.40 -25.06
N ASP A 517 -14.74 17.06 -26.20
CA ASP A 517 -15.44 16.51 -27.37
C ASP A 517 -14.44 16.32 -28.51
N GLU A 518 -14.19 15.06 -28.87
CA GLU A 518 -13.27 14.70 -29.96
C GLU A 518 -13.76 15.19 -31.33
N TRP A 519 -15.04 15.53 -31.46
CA TRP A 519 -15.69 16.02 -32.68
C TRP A 519 -16.11 17.48 -32.61
N ALA A 520 -15.71 18.23 -31.58
CA ALA A 520 -15.96 19.68 -31.52
C ALA A 520 -15.01 20.47 -32.44
N GLY A 521 -15.48 21.64 -32.90
CA GLY A 521 -14.81 22.48 -33.89
C GLY A 521 -15.63 22.65 -35.18
N PRO A 522 -15.20 23.54 -36.10
CA PRO A 522 -16.00 24.00 -37.24
C PRO A 522 -16.53 22.90 -38.16
N ASP A 523 -15.79 21.78 -38.30
CA ASP A 523 -16.12 20.69 -39.23
C ASP A 523 -16.20 19.30 -38.57
N GLY A 524 -15.94 19.19 -37.25
CA GLY A 524 -15.89 17.94 -36.48
C GLY A 524 -14.93 16.87 -37.04
N LYS A 525 -13.92 17.31 -37.79
CA LYS A 525 -13.03 16.48 -38.62
C LYS A 525 -11.57 16.95 -38.62
N ASP A 526 -11.23 18.03 -37.93
CA ASP A 526 -9.85 18.50 -37.82
C ASP A 526 -8.98 17.54 -36.97
N GLY A 527 -9.62 16.68 -36.17
CA GLY A 527 -8.97 15.63 -35.39
C GLY A 527 -8.24 16.14 -34.15
N GLU A 528 -8.48 17.40 -33.78
CA GLU A 528 -7.82 18.05 -32.64
C GLU A 528 -8.62 17.89 -31.34
N GLY A 529 -9.95 17.77 -31.43
CA GLY A 529 -10.87 17.73 -30.30
C GLY A 529 -10.82 19.03 -29.48
N ARG A 530 -11.90 19.36 -28.76
CA ARG A 530 -11.95 20.61 -27.98
C ARG A 530 -12.60 20.40 -26.63
N TRP A 531 -12.19 21.19 -25.65
CA TRP A 531 -12.97 21.42 -24.45
C TRP A 531 -14.21 22.24 -24.81
N VAL A 532 -15.37 21.79 -24.34
CA VAL A 532 -16.66 22.44 -24.57
C VAL A 532 -17.33 22.69 -23.22
N ALA A 533 -17.61 23.95 -22.91
CA ALA A 533 -18.55 24.34 -21.87
C ALA A 533 -19.88 24.71 -22.53
N GLU A 534 -20.91 23.88 -22.33
CA GLU A 534 -22.23 24.10 -22.95
C GLU A 534 -23.06 25.11 -22.15
N LYS A 535 -23.72 26.02 -22.87
CA LYS A 535 -24.76 26.87 -22.31
C LYS A 535 -25.77 26.02 -21.57
N GLY A 536 -26.04 26.36 -20.31
CA GLY A 536 -26.96 25.57 -19.51
C GLY A 536 -26.91 25.90 -18.02
N GLU A 537 -27.66 25.09 -17.29
CA GLU A 537 -27.67 25.11 -15.84
C GLU A 537 -26.66 24.10 -15.29
N PHE A 538 -25.87 24.55 -14.33
CA PHE A 538 -24.98 23.71 -13.53
C PHE A 538 -25.39 23.74 -12.07
N GLN A 539 -25.33 22.59 -11.41
CA GLN A 539 -25.48 22.45 -9.97
C GLN A 539 -24.10 22.31 -9.33
N ILE A 540 -23.82 23.19 -8.36
CA ILE A 540 -22.66 23.11 -7.48
C ILE A 540 -23.11 22.43 -6.20
N ILE A 541 -22.55 21.26 -5.90
CA ILE A 541 -22.95 20.43 -4.77
C ILE A 541 -21.79 20.38 -3.78
N ALA A 542 -22.03 20.84 -2.55
CA ALA A 542 -21.11 20.66 -1.43
C ALA A 542 -21.50 19.40 -0.66
N ALA A 543 -20.55 18.49 -0.54
CA ALA A 543 -20.76 17.15 0.01
C ALA A 543 -19.65 16.76 0.99
N ALA A 544 -19.95 15.80 1.86
CA ALA A 544 -18.97 15.15 2.72
C ALA A 544 -18.37 13.89 2.06
N SER A 545 -19.07 13.30 1.09
CA SER A 545 -18.62 12.22 0.20
C SER A 545 -19.42 12.25 -1.10
N SER A 546 -19.14 11.39 -2.07
CA SER A 546 -19.92 11.35 -3.31
C SER A 546 -21.40 10.95 -3.10
N GLU A 547 -21.74 10.29 -1.99
CA GLU A 547 -23.12 9.91 -1.65
C GLU A 547 -23.72 10.72 -0.49
N ASP A 548 -22.95 11.62 0.14
CA ASP A 548 -23.38 12.46 1.26
C ASP A 548 -23.43 13.94 0.87
N GLU A 549 -24.37 14.24 -0.03
CA GLU A 549 -24.65 15.60 -0.52
C GLU A 549 -25.38 16.42 0.56
N ARG A 550 -24.82 17.56 0.93
CA ARG A 550 -25.32 18.38 2.06
C ARG A 550 -26.04 19.64 1.61
N LEU A 551 -25.39 20.38 0.72
CA LEU A 551 -25.86 21.67 0.20
C LEU A 551 -25.67 21.72 -1.31
N TRP A 552 -26.50 22.52 -1.98
CA TRP A 552 -26.29 22.81 -3.39
C TRP A 552 -26.69 24.24 -3.74
N ALA A 553 -26.09 24.74 -4.81
CA ALA A 553 -26.42 26.02 -5.42
C ALA A 553 -26.44 25.90 -6.95
N LYS A 554 -27.23 26.75 -7.59
CA LYS A 554 -27.36 26.81 -9.05
C LYS A 554 -26.49 27.93 -9.61
N ILE A 555 -25.86 27.68 -10.75
CA ILE A 555 -25.23 28.69 -11.60
C ILE A 555 -25.58 28.41 -13.08
N CYS A 556 -25.61 29.44 -13.91
CA CYS A 556 -25.91 29.30 -15.35
C CYS A 556 -24.76 29.82 -16.19
N LEU A 557 -24.50 29.14 -17.30
CA LEU A 557 -23.67 29.65 -18.38
C LEU A 557 -24.59 30.15 -19.50
N ASP A 558 -24.45 31.41 -19.88
CA ASP A 558 -25.36 32.06 -20.84
C ASP A 558 -25.07 31.70 -22.30
N GLU A 559 -23.80 31.42 -22.63
CA GLU A 559 -23.33 31.10 -23.99
C GLU A 559 -22.27 30.00 -23.94
N SER A 560 -22.38 29.03 -24.85
CA SER A 560 -21.38 27.96 -24.97
C SER A 560 -20.06 28.53 -25.47
N PHE A 561 -18.94 27.97 -25.02
CA PHE A 561 -17.62 28.30 -25.55
C PHE A 561 -16.72 27.07 -25.59
N GLU A 562 -15.74 27.10 -26.51
CA GLU A 562 -14.82 26.00 -26.78
C GLU A 562 -13.36 26.46 -26.86
N TRP A 563 -12.42 25.60 -26.46
CA TRP A 563 -10.98 25.87 -26.54
C TRP A 563 -10.15 24.58 -26.68
N LEU A 564 -8.88 24.74 -27.03
CA LEU A 564 -7.87 23.66 -27.10
C LEU A 564 -7.15 23.49 -25.76
#